data_AF-A0A1L3ZTB1-F1
#
_entry.id   AF-A0A1L3ZTB1-F1
#
_cell.length_a   1.000
_cell.length_b   1.000
_cell.length_c   1.000
_cell.angle_alpha   90.00
_cell.angle_beta   90.00
_cell.angle_gamma   90.00
#
_symmetry.space_group_name_H-M   'P 1'
#
loop_
_entity.id
_entity.type
_entity.pdbx_description
1 polymer ?
#
loop_
_entity_poly.entity_id
_entity_poly.type
_entity_poly.pdbx_seq_one_letter_code
_entity_poly.pdbx_strand_id
1 'polypeptide(L)'
;MADFTWPDDLVPHAMSFYHQHNTIVHESPFTRQQQVLGRSAPRWICKMSFRGGAGGVTRSHEVGAKIEALLLQIKGPQKTVAIYDFRRSGRGTPQLAFDDYAATIAETFFDDGTGFDDDTGFIVTPVGAPSNSAISAGSTQIALSGIWPGTRPNLVGDYVDVGDGRPHMITDVPAADIDGNLVLTFAPPAAAVAAASAVSFEKVRGTFRLTSDDAGQNPTDVSGIASFELDFIEVLT
;
A
#
# COMPACT_ATOMS: atom_id res chain seq x y z
N MET A 1 9.65 12.61 -2.09
CA MET A 1 8.53 12.64 -3.07
C MET A 1 9.03 12.05 -4.38
N ALA A 2 8.28 11.12 -4.97
CA ALA A 2 8.69 10.43 -6.19
C ALA A 2 8.61 11.33 -7.44
N ASP A 3 9.49 11.11 -8.41
CA ASP A 3 9.51 11.89 -9.66
C ASP A 3 8.38 11.51 -10.62
N PHE A 4 7.95 10.25 -10.59
CA PHE A 4 6.91 9.70 -11.45
C PHE A 4 5.90 8.91 -10.62
N THR A 5 4.63 8.95 -11.03
CA THR A 5 3.61 8.03 -10.50
C THR A 5 3.41 6.88 -11.47
N TRP A 6 3.40 5.64 -10.97
CA TRP A 6 3.15 4.49 -11.83
C TRP A 6 1.75 4.59 -12.48
N PRO A 7 1.64 4.38 -13.80
CA PRO A 7 0.38 4.54 -14.51
C PRO A 7 -0.60 3.38 -14.20
N ASP A 8 -1.86 3.71 -13.93
CA ASP A 8 -2.88 2.75 -13.47
C ASP A 8 -3.31 1.73 -14.54
N ASP A 9 -3.10 2.02 -15.82
CA ASP A 9 -3.42 1.12 -16.94
C ASP A 9 -2.34 0.06 -17.18
N LEU A 10 -1.18 0.18 -16.51
CA LEU A 10 -0.05 -0.73 -16.66
C LEU A 10 0.03 -1.68 -15.46
N VAL A 11 -0.76 -2.75 -15.51
CA VAL A 11 -0.82 -3.76 -14.46
C VAL A 11 0.10 -4.95 -14.79
N PRO A 12 1.02 -5.35 -13.90
CA PRO A 12 1.88 -6.51 -14.13
C PRO A 12 1.09 -7.81 -14.08
N HIS A 13 1.50 -8.80 -14.87
CA HIS A 13 0.91 -10.14 -14.81
C HIS A 13 1.40 -10.95 -13.60
N ALA A 14 2.58 -10.60 -13.08
CA ALA A 14 3.13 -11.17 -11.86
C ALA A 14 3.85 -10.09 -11.06
N MET A 15 3.68 -10.12 -9.74
CA MET A 15 4.28 -9.13 -8.84
C MET A 15 4.72 -9.81 -7.54
N SER A 16 5.92 -9.47 -7.07
CA SER A 16 6.39 -9.76 -5.72
C SER A 16 6.61 -8.45 -4.98
N PHE A 17 5.90 -8.26 -3.89
CA PHE A 17 6.07 -7.10 -3.02
C PHE A 17 6.28 -7.59 -1.59
N TYR A 18 7.47 -7.37 -1.04
CA TYR A 18 7.86 -7.91 0.25
C TYR A 18 8.82 -6.98 0.99
N HIS A 19 8.81 -7.11 2.31
CA HIS A 19 9.70 -6.34 3.18
C HIS A 19 11.01 -7.10 3.39
N GLN A 20 12.10 -6.57 2.86
CA GLN A 20 13.42 -7.12 3.06
C GLN A 20 13.97 -6.67 4.41
N HIS A 21 14.06 -7.63 5.33
CA HIS A 21 14.72 -7.45 6.62
C HIS A 21 16.24 -7.39 6.43
N ASN A 22 16.90 -6.54 7.20
CA ASN A 22 18.36 -6.42 7.19
C ASN A 22 18.88 -7.12 8.45
N THR A 23 19.19 -8.41 8.38
CA THR A 23 19.60 -9.22 9.55
C THR A 23 20.93 -9.94 9.29
N ILE A 24 21.75 -10.09 10.32
CA ILE A 24 22.95 -10.93 10.30
C ILE A 24 22.81 -12.02 11.35
N VAL A 25 23.18 -13.24 10.97
CA VAL A 25 23.25 -14.39 11.85
C VAL A 25 24.71 -14.79 12.02
N HIS A 26 25.18 -14.82 13.26
CA HIS A 26 26.47 -15.38 13.62
C HIS A 26 26.24 -16.70 14.36
N GLU A 27 26.77 -17.81 13.84
CA GLU A 27 26.67 -19.12 14.47
C GLU A 27 28.03 -19.59 14.97
N SER A 28 28.10 -19.99 16.24
CA SER A 28 29.31 -20.59 16.80
C SER A 28 29.56 -21.97 16.19
N PRO A 29 30.73 -22.24 15.59
CA PRO A 29 31.02 -23.55 14.99
C PRO A 29 31.15 -24.67 16.03
N PHE A 30 31.37 -24.34 17.30
CA PHE A 30 31.59 -25.32 18.37
C PHE A 30 30.33 -25.61 19.20
N THR A 31 29.47 -24.62 19.40
CA THR A 31 28.28 -24.75 20.27
C THR A 31 26.96 -24.70 19.50
N ARG A 32 26.99 -24.36 18.20
CA ARG A 32 25.81 -24.09 17.36
C ARG A 32 24.87 -23.03 17.94
N GLN A 33 25.35 -22.23 18.89
CA GLN A 33 24.61 -21.08 19.40
C GLN A 33 24.58 -20.00 18.32
N GLN A 34 23.39 -19.50 18.04
CA GLN A 34 23.14 -18.47 17.03
C GLN A 34 22.85 -17.13 17.70
N GLN A 35 23.56 -16.10 17.27
CA GLN A 35 23.26 -14.71 17.57
C GLN A 35 22.68 -14.05 16.33
N VAL A 36 21.43 -13.60 16.42
CA VAL A 36 20.74 -12.90 15.33
C VAL A 36 20.67 -11.41 15.66
N LEU A 37 21.24 -10.58 14.79
CA LEU A 37 21.26 -9.13 14.92
C LEU A 37 20.45 -8.50 13.79
N GLY A 38 19.41 -7.73 14.14
CA GLY A 38 18.73 -6.84 13.21
C GLY A 38 19.54 -5.56 13.01
N ARG A 39 19.80 -5.21 11.76
CA ARG A 39 20.41 -3.94 11.34
C ARG A 39 19.31 -2.96 10.92
N SER A 40 19.62 -1.67 11.07
CA SER A 40 18.69 -0.59 10.71
C SER A 40 18.35 -0.57 9.22
N ALA A 41 17.24 0.11 8.90
CA ALA A 41 16.71 0.35 7.55
C ALA A 41 16.29 -0.92 6.77
N PRO A 42 15.32 -1.70 7.27
CA PRO A 42 14.66 -2.67 6.41
C PRO A 42 13.88 -1.91 5.33
N ARG A 43 13.70 -2.52 4.16
CA ARG A 43 13.21 -1.82 2.96
C ARG A 43 12.22 -2.66 2.16
N TRP A 44 11.28 -2.01 1.49
CA TRP A 44 10.39 -2.67 0.54
C TRP A 44 11.13 -3.01 -0.76
N ILE A 45 10.89 -4.22 -1.25
CA ILE A 45 11.33 -4.68 -2.56
C ILE A 45 10.09 -4.95 -3.39
N CYS A 46 10.10 -4.45 -4.61
CA CYS A 46 9.04 -4.66 -5.58
C CYS A 46 9.63 -5.27 -6.84
N LYS A 47 9.14 -6.44 -7.24
CA LYS A 47 9.47 -7.08 -8.50
C LYS A 47 8.22 -7.20 -9.33
N MET A 48 8.30 -6.80 -10.59
CA MET A 48 7.18 -6.86 -11.51
C MET A 48 7.60 -7.56 -12.79
N SER A 49 6.70 -8.37 -13.32
CA SER A 49 6.88 -9.00 -14.62
C SER A 49 5.74 -8.63 -15.56
N PHE A 50 6.09 -8.35 -16.80
CA PHE A 50 5.13 -8.02 -17.86
C PHE A 50 5.34 -8.93 -19.06
N ARG A 51 4.26 -9.13 -19.82
CA ARG A 51 4.30 -9.76 -21.13
C ARG A 51 3.82 -8.72 -22.14
N GLY A 52 4.65 -8.45 -23.13
CA GLY A 52 4.37 -7.55 -24.23
C GLY A 52 4.69 -8.18 -25.58
N GLY A 53 4.73 -7.36 -26.62
CA GLY A 53 5.15 -7.77 -27.96
C GLY A 53 3.99 -8.04 -28.93
N ALA A 54 4.34 -8.29 -30.20
CA ALA A 54 3.40 -8.45 -31.31
C ALA A 54 2.81 -9.87 -31.42
N GLY A 55 3.35 -10.84 -30.65
CA GLY A 55 2.96 -12.24 -30.66
C GLY A 55 1.59 -12.51 -30.03
N GLY A 56 0.51 -12.28 -30.78
CA GLY A 56 -0.80 -12.94 -30.63
C GLY A 56 -1.61 -12.70 -29.34
N VAL A 57 -1.07 -12.05 -28.32
CA VAL A 57 -1.79 -11.73 -27.08
C VAL A 57 -2.54 -10.40 -27.25
N THR A 58 -3.85 -10.39 -27.01
CA THR A 58 -4.66 -9.17 -27.14
C THR A 58 -4.13 -8.06 -26.21
N ARG A 59 -3.87 -6.87 -26.77
CA ARG A 59 -3.27 -5.67 -26.11
C ARG A 59 -1.81 -5.78 -25.63
N SER A 60 -1.08 -6.88 -25.90
CA SER A 60 0.33 -7.01 -25.46
C SER A 60 1.30 -6.04 -26.14
N HIS A 61 1.02 -5.65 -27.39
CA HIS A 61 1.85 -4.70 -28.12
C HIS A 61 1.81 -3.29 -27.50
N GLU A 62 0.63 -2.84 -27.06
CA GLU A 62 0.46 -1.56 -26.37
C GLU A 62 1.18 -1.55 -25.02
N VAL A 63 1.08 -2.65 -24.26
CA VAL A 63 1.74 -2.82 -22.97
C VAL A 63 3.26 -2.76 -23.11
N GLY A 64 3.83 -3.51 -24.07
CA GLY A 64 5.27 -3.49 -24.33
C GLY A 64 5.79 -2.09 -24.69
N ALA A 65 5.14 -1.42 -25.65
CA ALA A 65 5.52 -0.07 -26.06
C ALA A 65 5.42 0.96 -24.91
N LYS A 66 4.40 0.85 -24.06
CA LYS A 66 4.23 1.72 -22.89
C LYS A 66 5.32 1.48 -21.84
N ILE A 67 5.71 0.23 -21.59
CA ILE A 67 6.80 -0.09 -20.66
C ILE A 67 8.12 0.50 -21.16
N GLU A 68 8.44 0.33 -22.44
CA GLU A 68 9.67 0.87 -23.01
C GLU A 68 9.70 2.41 -22.93
N ALA A 69 8.58 3.07 -23.24
CA ALA A 69 8.45 4.51 -23.10
C ALA A 69 8.63 4.96 -21.64
N LEU A 70 8.07 4.21 -20.68
CA LEU A 70 8.21 4.49 -19.25
C LEU A 70 9.66 4.29 -18.77
N LEU A 71 10.34 3.24 -19.20
CA LEU A 71 11.75 2.97 -18.85
C LEU A 71 12.68 4.09 -19.35
N LEU A 72 12.46 4.59 -20.56
CA LEU A 72 13.18 5.76 -21.10
C LEU A 72 12.95 7.02 -20.26
N GLN A 73 11.74 7.19 -19.70
CA GLN A 73 11.45 8.29 -18.79
C GLN A 73 12.12 8.13 -17.44
N ILE A 74 12.15 6.91 -16.88
CA ILE A 74 12.76 6.57 -15.58
C ILE A 74 14.30 6.71 -15.63
N LYS A 75 14.94 6.46 -16.78
CA LYS A 75 16.40 6.58 -16.96
C LYS A 75 17.18 5.72 -15.95
N GLY A 76 16.86 4.43 -15.89
CA GLY A 76 17.53 3.49 -14.98
C GLY A 76 17.29 3.81 -13.50
N PRO A 77 18.29 3.73 -12.62
CA PRO A 77 18.12 4.01 -11.19
C PRO A 77 18.08 5.50 -10.85
N GLN A 78 18.16 6.40 -11.84
CA GLN A 78 18.28 7.85 -11.63
C GLN A 78 17.01 8.47 -11.05
N LYS A 79 15.83 8.05 -11.51
CA LYS A 79 14.55 8.60 -11.07
C LYS A 79 13.79 7.65 -10.19
N THR A 80 12.92 8.23 -9.39
CA THR A 80 12.06 7.52 -8.45
C THR A 80 10.63 7.42 -8.96
N VAL A 81 9.97 6.32 -8.62
CA VAL A 81 8.61 6.00 -9.07
C VAL A 81 7.75 5.62 -7.87
N ALA A 82 6.56 6.20 -7.79
CA ALA A 82 5.54 5.87 -6.80
C ALA A 82 4.78 4.60 -7.24
N ILE A 83 4.96 3.50 -6.50
CA ILE A 83 4.42 2.18 -6.82
C ILE A 83 3.60 1.67 -5.63
N TYR A 84 2.45 1.05 -5.91
CA TYR A 84 1.62 0.34 -4.94
C TYR A 84 1.57 -1.17 -5.24
N ASP A 85 1.10 -1.98 -4.29
CA ASP A 85 0.92 -3.43 -4.49
C ASP A 85 -0.34 -3.72 -5.32
N PHE A 86 -0.15 -4.04 -6.61
CA PHE A 86 -1.24 -4.36 -7.54
C PHE A 86 -2.08 -5.56 -7.09
N ARG A 87 -1.51 -6.49 -6.31
CA ARG A 87 -2.23 -7.69 -5.83
C ARG A 87 -3.32 -7.36 -4.82
N ARG A 88 -3.32 -6.14 -4.26
CA ARG A 88 -4.26 -5.68 -3.23
C ARG A 88 -5.13 -4.51 -3.68
N SER A 89 -5.01 -4.08 -4.93
CA SER A 89 -5.69 -2.91 -5.50
C SER A 89 -7.23 -2.95 -5.50
N GLY A 90 -7.84 -4.11 -5.20
CA GLY A 90 -9.30 -4.29 -5.16
C GLY A 90 -9.91 -4.44 -3.76
N ARG A 91 -9.10 -4.39 -2.69
CA ARG A 91 -9.63 -4.22 -1.33
C ARG A 91 -9.84 -2.72 -1.16
N GLY A 92 -11.04 -2.25 -1.50
CA GLY A 92 -11.41 -0.84 -1.37
C GLY A 92 -11.20 -0.31 0.04
N THR A 93 -11.49 0.97 0.27
CA THR A 93 -11.52 1.54 1.62
C THR A 93 -12.23 0.54 2.53
N PRO A 94 -11.60 0.10 3.61
CA PRO A 94 -12.25 -0.88 4.48
C PRO A 94 -13.56 -0.23 4.94
N GLN A 95 -14.60 -1.02 5.21
CA GLN A 95 -15.83 -0.51 5.83
C GLN A 95 -15.47 0.03 7.21
N LEU A 96 -14.96 1.25 7.23
CA LEU A 96 -14.43 1.96 8.37
C LEU A 96 -15.42 3.05 8.77
N ALA A 97 -16.24 3.52 7.83
CA ALA A 97 -17.17 4.61 8.05
C ALA A 97 -18.57 4.11 8.41
N PHE A 98 -19.27 4.96 9.17
CA PHE A 98 -20.70 4.83 9.47
C PHE A 98 -21.54 4.69 8.19
N ASP A 99 -21.15 5.42 7.15
CA ASP A 99 -21.82 5.47 5.85
C ASP A 99 -21.75 4.12 5.11
N ASP A 100 -20.63 3.38 5.23
CA ASP A 100 -20.46 2.08 4.59
C ASP A 100 -21.33 1.00 5.25
N TYR A 101 -21.49 1.07 6.58
CA TYR A 101 -22.38 0.17 7.31
C TYR A 101 -23.85 0.48 6.99
N ALA A 102 -24.25 1.75 7.01
CA ALA A 102 -25.61 2.18 6.68
C ALA A 102 -26.02 1.77 5.26
N ALA A 103 -25.11 1.90 4.29
CA ALA A 103 -25.30 1.40 2.92
C ALA A 103 -25.43 -0.14 2.85
N THR A 104 -24.78 -0.88 3.74
CA THR A 104 -24.80 -2.36 3.77
C THR A 104 -26.09 -2.92 4.37
N ILE A 105 -26.67 -2.25 5.36
CA ILE A 105 -27.92 -2.68 6.00
C ILE A 105 -29.16 -2.09 5.35
N ALA A 106 -29.00 -1.27 4.30
CA ALA A 106 -30.09 -0.55 3.63
C ALA A 106 -30.96 0.23 4.62
N GLU A 107 -30.36 0.80 5.66
CA GLU A 107 -31.08 1.77 6.48
C GLU A 107 -31.26 3.04 5.64
N THR A 108 -32.53 3.30 5.36
CA THR A 108 -32.98 4.28 4.39
C THR A 108 -32.71 5.69 4.90
N PHE A 109 -31.71 6.37 4.33
CA PHE A 109 -31.79 7.81 4.16
C PHE A 109 -32.83 8.08 3.08
N PHE A 110 -33.60 9.16 3.22
CA PHE A 110 -34.39 9.65 2.09
C PHE A 110 -33.46 9.92 0.89
N ASP A 111 -33.99 9.92 -0.33
CA ASP A 111 -33.20 10.18 -1.56
C ASP A 111 -32.51 11.57 -1.56
N ASP A 112 -32.82 12.43 -0.58
CA ASP A 112 -32.20 13.73 -0.32
C ASP A 112 -31.10 13.72 0.76
N GLY A 113 -30.77 12.55 1.32
CA GLY A 113 -29.73 12.37 2.34
C GLY A 113 -30.17 12.68 3.78
N THR A 114 -31.45 12.96 4.03
CA THR A 114 -31.97 13.17 5.39
C THR A 114 -32.35 11.85 6.07
N GLY A 115 -32.16 11.77 7.39
CA GLY A 115 -32.60 10.64 8.22
C GLY A 115 -33.97 10.87 8.87
N PHE A 116 -34.47 9.88 9.61
CA PHE A 116 -35.56 10.10 10.55
C PHE A 116 -35.10 11.07 11.65
N ASP A 117 -35.76 12.23 11.77
CA ASP A 117 -35.68 13.11 12.93
C ASP A 117 -37.09 13.25 13.50
N ASP A 118 -37.30 12.77 14.73
CA ASP A 118 -38.57 12.87 15.45
C ASP A 118 -38.52 13.92 16.57
N ASP A 119 -37.52 14.81 16.56
CA ASP A 119 -37.28 15.83 17.61
C ASP A 119 -37.12 15.24 19.03
N THR A 120 -36.94 13.91 19.16
CA THR A 120 -36.73 13.22 20.45
C THR A 120 -35.44 12.41 20.55
N GLY A 121 -34.62 12.44 19.50
CA GLY A 121 -33.20 12.10 19.57
C GLY A 121 -32.89 10.60 19.47
N PHE A 122 -32.51 10.17 18.28
CA PHE A 122 -31.18 9.57 18.08
C PHE A 122 -30.66 10.07 16.73
N ILE A 123 -30.08 11.27 16.75
CA ILE A 123 -29.30 11.82 15.65
C ILE A 123 -28.08 10.92 15.50
N VAL A 124 -28.12 10.03 14.52
CA VAL A 124 -26.93 9.32 14.09
C VAL A 124 -26.16 10.26 13.20
N THR A 125 -25.40 11.14 13.83
CA THR A 125 -24.48 12.01 13.10
C THR A 125 -23.55 11.08 12.32
N PRO A 126 -23.51 11.15 10.97
CA PRO A 126 -22.60 10.34 10.19
C PRO A 126 -21.21 10.64 10.72
N VAL A 127 -20.63 9.64 11.38
CA VAL A 127 -19.29 9.75 11.92
C VAL A 127 -18.40 9.87 10.70
N GLY A 128 -17.77 11.05 10.54
CA GLY A 128 -17.04 11.41 9.34
C GLY A 128 -15.95 10.40 8.98
N ALA A 129 -15.47 10.46 7.73
CA ALA A 129 -14.42 9.59 7.22
C ALA A 129 -13.30 9.39 8.26
N PRO A 130 -12.79 8.15 8.41
CA PRO A 130 -11.85 7.82 9.47
C PRO A 130 -10.65 8.77 9.44
N SER A 131 -10.36 9.39 10.58
CA SER A 131 -9.29 10.39 10.70
C SER A 131 -8.25 9.92 11.70
N ASN A 132 -6.98 10.23 11.44
CA ASN A 132 -5.89 9.89 12.36
C ASN A 132 -5.41 11.09 13.18
N SER A 133 -4.93 10.82 14.39
CA SER A 133 -4.09 11.77 15.12
C SER A 133 -2.71 11.90 14.47
N ALA A 134 -1.99 12.98 14.77
CA ALA A 134 -0.60 13.14 14.35
C ALA A 134 0.26 11.94 14.82
N ILE A 135 1.23 11.55 14.00
CA ILE A 135 2.06 10.37 14.22
C ILE A 135 3.51 10.82 14.37
N SER A 136 4.17 10.36 15.41
CA SER A 136 5.60 10.60 15.62
C SER A 136 6.46 9.66 14.79
N ALA A 137 7.62 10.14 14.35
CA ALA A 137 8.64 9.28 13.73
C ALA A 137 9.01 8.11 14.67
N GLY A 138 9.12 6.91 14.10
CA GLY A 138 9.38 5.67 14.83
C GLY A 138 8.14 5.02 15.47
N SER A 139 6.95 5.64 15.37
CA SER A 139 5.71 5.00 15.84
C SER A 139 5.39 3.76 15.01
N THR A 140 4.87 2.73 15.67
CA THR A 140 4.31 1.51 15.04
C THR A 140 2.80 1.44 15.22
N GLN A 141 2.19 2.50 15.73
CA GLN A 141 0.78 2.58 16.04
C GLN A 141 0.19 3.88 15.52
N ILE A 142 -1.08 3.80 15.16
CA ILE A 142 -1.86 4.95 14.73
C ILE A 142 -3.25 4.85 15.34
N ALA A 143 -3.65 5.94 16.00
CA ALA A 143 -5.00 6.11 16.50
C ALA A 143 -5.87 6.66 15.38
N LEU A 144 -6.93 5.92 15.07
CA LEU A 144 -8.01 6.34 14.19
C LEU A 144 -9.22 6.67 15.05
N SER A 145 -9.92 7.73 14.68
CA SER A 145 -11.27 8.03 15.12
C SER A 145 -12.22 7.88 13.95
N GLY A 146 -13.49 7.70 14.28
CA GLY A 146 -14.55 7.72 13.29
C GLY A 146 -15.05 6.34 12.84
N ILE A 147 -14.69 5.30 13.60
CA ILE A 147 -15.03 3.91 13.30
C ILE A 147 -16.30 3.51 14.06
N TRP A 148 -17.11 2.62 13.49
CA TRP A 148 -18.28 2.11 14.20
C TRP A 148 -17.89 1.44 15.54
N PRO A 149 -18.49 1.84 16.68
CA PRO A 149 -18.15 1.28 17.99
C PRO A 149 -18.30 -0.24 18.08
N GLY A 150 -17.28 -0.93 18.60
CA GLY A 150 -17.27 -2.39 18.70
C GLY A 150 -17.00 -3.14 17.38
N THR A 151 -16.89 -2.45 16.25
CA THR A 151 -16.51 -3.06 14.97
C THR A 151 -15.02 -3.33 14.93
N ARG A 152 -14.66 -4.48 14.36
CA ARG A 152 -13.26 -4.86 14.13
C ARG A 152 -13.01 -4.93 12.61
N PRO A 153 -12.40 -3.88 12.02
CA PRO A 153 -12.13 -3.87 10.58
C PRO A 153 -11.21 -5.02 10.16
N ASN A 154 -11.54 -5.70 9.06
CA ASN A 154 -10.69 -6.74 8.49
C ASN A 154 -9.58 -6.13 7.64
N LEU A 155 -8.63 -5.50 8.33
CA LEU A 155 -7.57 -4.69 7.75
C LEU A 155 -6.18 -5.33 7.88
N VAL A 156 -6.08 -6.46 8.61
CA VAL A 156 -4.81 -7.12 8.87
C VAL A 156 -4.19 -7.60 7.56
N GLY A 157 -2.93 -7.20 7.35
CA GLY A 157 -2.14 -7.48 6.16
C GLY A 157 -2.29 -6.44 5.06
N ASP A 158 -3.27 -5.54 5.12
CA ASP A 158 -3.41 -4.46 4.13
C ASP A 158 -2.41 -3.33 4.38
N TYR A 159 -2.27 -2.46 3.37
CA TYR A 159 -1.33 -1.34 3.42
C TYR A 159 -2.03 -0.07 3.91
N VAL A 160 -1.29 0.76 4.62
CA VAL A 160 -1.68 2.10 5.05
C VAL A 160 -0.55 3.08 4.71
N ASP A 161 -0.91 4.20 4.10
CA ASP A 161 -0.06 5.38 4.01
C ASP A 161 -0.29 6.18 5.28
N VAL A 162 0.75 6.40 6.07
CA VAL A 162 0.66 7.20 7.30
C VAL A 162 0.95 8.67 7.03
N GLY A 163 1.27 9.06 5.79
CA GLY A 163 1.63 10.42 5.39
C GLY A 163 3.14 10.70 5.39
N ASP A 164 3.97 9.67 5.57
CA ASP A 164 5.43 9.76 5.50
C ASP A 164 6.01 9.35 4.13
N GLY A 165 5.14 9.00 3.17
CA GLY A 165 5.52 8.58 1.81
C GLY A 165 6.05 7.14 1.72
N ARG A 166 5.86 6.35 2.77
CA ARG A 166 6.24 4.95 2.87
C ARG A 166 5.01 4.06 3.05
N PRO A 167 4.94 2.90 2.36
CA PRO A 167 3.87 1.95 2.61
C PRO A 167 4.12 1.23 3.94
N HIS A 168 3.10 1.19 4.79
CA HIS A 168 3.11 0.41 6.03
C HIS A 168 2.11 -0.73 5.93
N MET A 169 2.47 -1.92 6.39
CA MET A 169 1.54 -3.04 6.47
C MET A 169 0.91 -3.09 7.87
N ILE A 170 -0.41 -3.20 7.91
CA ILE A 170 -1.17 -3.35 9.15
C ILE A 170 -0.96 -4.77 9.68
N THR A 171 -0.53 -4.90 10.93
CA THR A 171 -0.21 -6.20 11.55
C THR A 171 -1.24 -6.62 12.58
N ASP A 172 -1.91 -5.67 13.22
CA ASP A 172 -3.02 -5.94 14.14
C ASP A 172 -4.02 -4.79 14.16
N VAL A 173 -5.28 -5.15 14.37
CA VAL A 173 -6.41 -4.23 14.42
C VAL A 173 -7.31 -4.68 15.56
N PRO A 174 -7.42 -3.94 16.68
CA PRO A 174 -8.41 -4.22 17.72
C PRO A 174 -9.81 -3.79 17.28
N ALA A 175 -10.83 -4.18 18.05
CA ALA A 175 -12.16 -3.60 17.89
C ALA A 175 -12.15 -2.13 18.33
N ALA A 176 -12.95 -1.29 17.69
CA ALA A 176 -13.15 0.09 18.12
C ALA A 176 -13.81 0.15 19.50
N ASP A 177 -13.43 1.14 20.30
CA ASP A 177 -14.04 1.40 21.59
C ASP A 177 -15.47 1.95 21.45
N ILE A 178 -16.11 2.26 22.58
CA ILE A 178 -17.49 2.77 22.60
C ILE A 178 -17.62 4.16 21.93
N ASP A 179 -16.51 4.90 21.84
CA ASP A 179 -16.44 6.23 21.25
C ASP A 179 -16.03 6.18 19.77
N GLY A 180 -15.85 4.97 19.20
CA GLY A 180 -15.48 4.78 17.80
C GLY A 180 -14.00 5.05 17.49
N ASN A 181 -13.13 4.98 18.52
CA ASN A 181 -11.69 5.07 18.35
C ASN A 181 -11.07 3.68 18.31
N LEU A 182 -10.04 3.50 17.49
CA LEU A 182 -9.21 2.29 17.52
C LEU A 182 -7.74 2.65 17.30
N VAL A 183 -6.85 1.85 17.89
CA VAL A 183 -5.40 1.97 17.67
C VAL A 183 -4.93 0.74 16.90
N LEU A 184 -4.64 0.89 15.61
CA LEU A 184 -4.08 -0.19 14.82
C LEU A 184 -2.56 -0.19 14.94
N THR A 185 -1.97 -1.37 14.78
CA THR A 185 -0.52 -1.56 14.77
C THR A 185 -0.07 -1.83 13.33
N PHE A 186 1.04 -1.22 12.94
CA PHE A 186 1.62 -1.36 11.61
C PHE A 186 3.13 -1.57 11.67
N ALA A 187 3.68 -2.13 10.60
CA ALA A 187 5.11 -2.30 10.38
C ALA A 187 5.44 -2.06 8.90
N PRO A 188 6.60 -1.48 8.55
CA PRO A 188 7.67 -0.98 9.43
C PRO A 188 7.27 0.26 10.25
N PRO A 189 8.09 0.75 11.20
CA PRO A 189 7.81 2.00 11.92
C PRO A 189 7.77 3.22 10.99
N ALA A 190 7.01 4.25 11.35
CA ALA A 190 6.91 5.52 10.62
C ALA A 190 8.31 6.14 10.44
N ALA A 191 8.65 6.50 9.20
CA ALA A 191 9.94 7.08 8.87
C ALA A 191 10.05 8.55 9.29
N ALA A 192 8.93 9.28 9.26
CA ALA A 192 8.86 10.71 9.58
C ALA A 192 7.62 11.04 10.42
N VAL A 193 7.56 12.29 10.90
CA VAL A 193 6.36 12.81 11.56
C VAL A 193 5.28 13.04 10.50
N ALA A 194 4.07 12.56 10.77
CA ALA A 194 2.92 12.78 9.90
C ALA A 194 1.84 13.61 10.59
N ALA A 195 1.17 14.44 9.79
CA ALA A 195 0.09 15.30 10.25
C ALA A 195 -1.17 14.48 10.59
N ALA A 196 -2.08 15.10 11.35
CA ALA A 196 -3.41 14.56 11.55
C ALA A 196 -4.18 14.52 10.21
N SER A 197 -5.06 13.53 10.06
CA SER A 197 -5.86 13.30 8.84
C SER A 197 -5.06 13.11 7.54
N ALA A 198 -3.80 12.66 7.63
CA ALA A 198 -2.93 12.39 6.49
C ALA A 198 -3.02 10.94 5.97
N VAL A 199 -3.76 10.08 6.66
CA VAL A 199 -3.81 8.64 6.33
C VAL A 199 -4.60 8.36 5.06
N SER A 200 -4.07 7.43 4.27
CA SER A 200 -4.81 6.82 3.16
C SER A 200 -4.67 5.30 3.19
N PHE A 201 -5.74 4.61 2.82
CA PHE A 201 -5.75 3.16 2.60
C PHE A 201 -5.83 2.81 1.10
N GLU A 202 -6.14 3.79 0.25
CA GLU A 202 -6.31 3.56 -1.18
C GLU A 202 -4.97 3.67 -1.92
N LYS A 203 -4.65 2.63 -2.72
CA LYS A 203 -3.45 2.58 -3.58
C LYS A 203 -2.20 3.12 -2.88
N VAL A 204 -1.93 2.65 -1.66
CA VAL A 204 -0.80 3.09 -0.84
C VAL A 204 0.51 2.95 -1.62
N ARG A 205 1.13 4.10 -1.97
CA ARG A 205 2.31 4.15 -2.84
C ARG A 205 3.58 4.33 -2.01
N GLY A 206 4.60 3.54 -2.31
CA GLY A 206 5.97 3.80 -1.87
C GLY A 206 6.82 4.41 -2.96
N THR A 207 7.89 5.10 -2.55
CA THR A 207 8.89 5.64 -3.48
C THR A 207 9.97 4.59 -3.75
N PHE A 208 10.12 4.19 -5.02
CA PHE A 208 11.07 3.17 -5.44
C PHE A 208 11.99 3.68 -6.55
N ARG A 209 13.14 3.04 -6.73
CA ARG A 209 14.01 3.19 -7.92
C ARG A 209 14.35 1.83 -8.51
N LEU A 210 14.72 1.77 -9.79
CA LEU A 210 15.23 0.55 -10.39
C LEU A 210 16.54 0.12 -9.71
N THR A 211 16.78 -1.19 -9.65
CA THR A 211 18.00 -1.76 -9.04
C THR A 211 19.22 -1.69 -9.96
N SER A 212 19.00 -1.68 -11.28
CA SER A 212 20.04 -1.72 -12.31
C SER A 212 19.59 -0.95 -13.56
N ASP A 213 20.55 -0.49 -14.36
CA ASP A 213 20.31 0.05 -15.70
C ASP A 213 19.78 -1.02 -16.67
N ASP A 214 20.09 -2.29 -16.41
CA ASP A 214 19.62 -3.44 -17.19
C ASP A 214 18.23 -3.95 -16.75
N ALA A 215 17.63 -3.37 -15.70
CA ALA A 215 16.29 -3.76 -15.28
C ALA A 215 15.27 -3.32 -16.35
N GLY A 216 14.46 -4.27 -16.84
CA GLY A 216 13.51 -4.03 -17.92
C GLY A 216 14.02 -4.35 -19.32
N GLN A 217 15.10 -5.12 -19.45
CA GLN A 217 15.43 -5.80 -20.70
C GLN A 217 14.22 -6.59 -21.22
N ASN A 218 14.09 -6.64 -22.55
CA ASN A 218 12.92 -7.14 -23.27
C ASN A 218 13.27 -8.35 -24.17
N PRO A 219 13.84 -9.45 -23.64
CA PRO A 219 14.08 -10.64 -24.44
C PRO A 219 12.78 -11.05 -25.13
N THR A 220 12.85 -11.10 -26.46
CA THR A 220 11.72 -11.37 -27.33
C THR A 220 11.94 -12.71 -27.99
N ASP A 221 10.97 -13.61 -27.86
CA ASP A 221 11.04 -14.92 -28.49
C ASP A 221 10.71 -14.84 -30.00
N VAL A 222 10.92 -15.95 -30.70
CA VAL A 222 10.64 -16.06 -32.15
C VAL A 222 9.13 -15.90 -32.45
N SER A 223 8.26 -16.10 -31.46
CA SER A 223 6.82 -15.89 -31.60
C SER A 223 6.41 -14.42 -31.47
N GLY A 224 7.35 -13.54 -31.13
CA GLY A 224 7.13 -12.11 -30.98
C GLY A 224 6.60 -11.69 -29.61
N ILE A 225 6.69 -12.58 -28.61
CA ILE A 225 6.35 -12.26 -27.21
C ILE A 225 7.60 -11.76 -26.52
N ALA A 226 7.50 -10.58 -25.91
CA ALA A 226 8.55 -9.97 -25.10
C ALA A 226 8.21 -10.12 -23.62
N SER A 227 9.18 -10.51 -22.80
CA SER A 227 9.05 -10.48 -21.34
C SER A 227 9.86 -9.35 -20.76
N PHE A 228 9.29 -8.60 -19.83
CA PHE A 228 9.99 -7.55 -19.09
C PHE A 228 10.03 -7.93 -17.61
N GLU A 229 11.21 -7.82 -17.00
CA GLU A 229 11.41 -8.00 -15.57
C GLU A 229 11.95 -6.72 -14.95
N LEU A 230 11.19 -6.14 -14.02
CA LEU A 230 11.52 -4.89 -13.35
C LEU A 230 11.73 -5.16 -11.87
N ASP A 231 12.95 -4.89 -11.41
CA ASP A 231 13.32 -4.97 -10.01
C ASP A 231 13.46 -3.55 -9.44
N PHE A 232 12.69 -3.29 -8.40
CA PHE A 232 12.61 -2.01 -7.71
C PHE A 232 13.00 -2.15 -6.24
N ILE A 233 13.66 -1.12 -5.75
CA ILE A 233 14.08 -0.98 -4.36
C ILE A 233 13.55 0.32 -3.78
N GLU A 234 13.00 0.25 -2.57
CA GLU A 234 12.53 1.41 -1.83
C GLU A 234 13.65 2.43 -1.61
N VAL A 235 13.31 3.70 -1.75
CA VAL A 235 14.14 4.85 -1.40
C VAL A 235 13.46 5.58 -0.25
N LEU A 236 14.14 5.64 0.90
CA LEU A 236 13.71 6.47 2.02
C LEU A 236 14.15 7.91 1.74
N THR A 237 13.21 8.84 1.80
CA THR A 237 13.47 10.29 1.65
C THR A 237 13.52 10.99 2.99
#